data_AF-A0A917X5U0-F1
#
_entry.id   AF-A0A917X5U0-F1
#
_cell.length_a   1.000
_cell.length_b   1.000
_cell.length_c   1.000
_cell.angle_alpha   90.00
_cell.angle_beta   90.00
_cell.angle_gamma   90.00
#
_symmetry.space_group_name_H-M   'P 1'
#
loop_
_entity.id
_entity.type
_entity.pdbx_description
1 polymer ?
#
loop_
_entity_poly.entity_id
_entity_poly.type
_entity_poly.pdbx_seq_one_letter_code
_entity_poly.pdbx_strand_id
1 'polypeptide(L)'
;MSGLGGSPDSGPLWRPNIDYELMRSIEIQSHIAAQERERAERERATNIAVSRQRWLTSGKRCDIEVATSSGGHRPCAEPAAGHCSSCEHVFCVAHQSYDRPPGFRVMIDECIQCQDQRVETVAAAAREAEKKARQAAEQRERRHRAHEAKVRAHEKENDWPGARTLLDEVERRRRELPNGSYEGPTGSEIARANAVLIVDVVAISVLGCGFVADPALSAPLVFTLGAILAIAMLALGPMSRWALRIRIQHSRHLRYTALIEERDELRSARGCGKPDCKLCRAEWSWS
;
A
#
# COMPACT_ATOMS: atom_id res chain seq x y z
N MET A 1 21.31 -50.01 13.53
CA MET A 1 21.35 -48.97 14.59
C MET A 1 21.03 -47.64 13.96
N SER A 2 20.26 -46.84 14.70
CA SER A 2 19.47 -45.68 14.32
C SER A 2 20.24 -44.51 13.70
N GLY A 3 19.54 -43.73 12.88
CA GLY A 3 20.01 -42.44 12.37
C GLY A 3 19.08 -41.78 11.35
N LEU A 4 17.76 -41.79 11.59
CA LEU A 4 16.79 -40.95 10.87
C LEU A 4 16.86 -39.53 11.45
N GLY A 5 17.08 -38.52 10.62
CA GLY A 5 17.16 -37.13 11.07
C GLY A 5 17.45 -36.16 9.94
N GLY A 6 16.64 -36.19 8.89
CA GLY A 6 16.67 -35.19 7.82
C GLY A 6 15.25 -34.80 7.49
N SER A 7 14.78 -33.71 8.08
CA SER A 7 13.52 -33.05 7.72
C SER A 7 13.85 -31.88 6.81
N PRO A 8 13.55 -31.95 5.51
CA PRO A 8 13.36 -30.77 4.69
C PRO A 8 11.86 -30.63 4.45
N ASP A 9 11.29 -29.50 4.85
CA ASP A 9 10.16 -28.83 4.18
C ASP A 9 9.58 -27.76 5.11
N SER A 10 10.45 -26.84 5.55
CA SER A 10 10.01 -25.49 5.87
C SER A 10 9.82 -24.74 4.56
N GLY A 11 8.77 -25.12 3.83
CA GLY A 11 8.27 -24.35 2.70
C GLY A 11 7.95 -22.91 3.15
N PRO A 12 8.14 -21.91 2.29
CA PRO A 12 7.87 -20.52 2.63
C PRO A 12 6.41 -20.41 3.06
N LEU A 13 6.20 -19.91 4.27
CA LEU A 13 4.89 -19.47 4.77
C LEU A 13 4.36 -18.45 3.77
N TRP A 14 3.46 -18.89 2.89
CA TRP A 14 2.68 -18.05 2.00
C TRP A 14 1.95 -17.04 2.87
N ARG A 15 2.50 -15.83 2.97
CA ARG A 15 1.72 -14.69 3.43
C ARG A 15 0.61 -14.52 2.39
N PRO A 16 -0.67 -14.63 2.78
CA PRO A 16 -1.75 -14.33 1.86
C PRO A 16 -1.50 -12.93 1.30
N ASN A 17 -1.49 -12.83 -0.02
CA ASN A 17 -1.37 -11.57 -0.71
C ASN A 17 -2.61 -10.74 -0.32
N ILE A 18 -2.44 -9.81 0.61
CA ILE A 18 -3.51 -9.00 1.20
C ILE A 18 -4.32 -8.32 0.09
N ASP A 19 -3.66 -7.96 -1.02
CA ASP A 19 -4.29 -7.34 -2.18
C ASP A 19 -5.24 -8.31 -2.91
N TYR A 20 -4.91 -9.60 -2.95
CA TYR A 20 -5.77 -10.62 -3.56
C TYR A 20 -7.01 -10.92 -2.71
N GLU A 21 -6.86 -11.04 -1.39
CA GLU A 21 -8.01 -11.25 -0.51
C GLU A 21 -8.95 -10.04 -0.48
N LEU A 22 -8.38 -8.82 -0.51
CA LEU A 22 -9.16 -7.58 -0.61
C LEU A 22 -9.93 -7.51 -1.94
N MET A 23 -9.27 -7.74 -3.08
CA MET A 23 -9.92 -7.75 -4.39
C MET A 23 -11.04 -8.79 -4.47
N ARG A 24 -10.80 -10.02 -3.99
CA ARG A 24 -11.81 -11.08 -3.92
C ARG A 24 -13.00 -10.69 -3.05
N SER A 25 -12.76 -10.00 -1.93
CA SER A 25 -13.84 -9.51 -1.06
C SER A 25 -14.70 -8.46 -1.74
N ILE A 26 -14.10 -7.57 -2.54
CA ILE A 26 -14.79 -6.54 -3.32
C ILE A 26 -15.64 -7.19 -4.42
N GLU A 27 -15.10 -8.18 -5.14
CA GLU A 27 -15.85 -8.93 -6.15
C GLU A 27 -17.07 -9.65 -5.55
N ILE A 28 -16.89 -10.35 -4.41
CA ILE A 28 -17.99 -11.02 -3.70
C ILE A 28 -19.06 -10.01 -3.27
N GLN A 29 -18.67 -8.88 -2.67
CA GLN A 29 -19.60 -7.82 -2.27
C GLN A 29 -20.37 -7.26 -3.47
N SER A 30 -19.71 -7.06 -4.60
CA SER A 30 -20.35 -6.56 -5.82
C SER A 30 -21.38 -7.55 -6.39
N HIS A 31 -21.09 -8.86 -6.36
CA HIS A 31 -22.02 -9.90 -6.79
C HIS A 31 -23.23 -10.01 -5.87
N ILE A 32 -23.04 -9.95 -4.54
CA ILE A 32 -24.13 -9.94 -3.57
C ILE A 32 -25.05 -8.73 -3.82
N ALA A 33 -24.46 -7.53 -3.96
CA ALA A 33 -25.23 -6.32 -4.24
C ALA A 33 -26.01 -6.40 -5.57
N ALA A 34 -25.44 -7.04 -6.60
CA ALA A 34 -26.13 -7.26 -7.87
C ALA A 34 -27.31 -8.24 -7.73
N GLN A 35 -27.13 -9.35 -7.02
CA GLN A 35 -28.18 -10.33 -6.76
C GLN A 35 -29.32 -9.75 -5.91
N GLU A 36 -29.01 -8.93 -4.91
CA GLU A 36 -30.01 -8.24 -4.09
C GLU A 36 -30.85 -7.27 -4.93
N ARG A 37 -30.21 -6.52 -5.86
CA ARG A 37 -30.92 -5.64 -6.80
C ARG A 37 -31.86 -6.44 -7.71
N GLU A 38 -31.38 -7.53 -8.30
CA GLU A 38 -32.20 -8.38 -9.17
C GLU A 38 -33.38 -9.01 -8.41
N ARG A 39 -33.15 -9.45 -7.16
CA ARG A 39 -34.21 -9.97 -6.30
C ARG A 39 -35.25 -8.90 -5.96
N ALA A 40 -34.81 -7.70 -5.59
CA ALA A 40 -35.69 -6.58 -5.30
C ALA A 40 -36.51 -6.15 -6.54
N GLU A 41 -35.92 -6.18 -7.74
CA GLU A 41 -36.61 -5.89 -8.99
C GLU A 41 -37.67 -6.94 -9.33
N ARG A 42 -37.35 -8.24 -9.17
CA ARG A 42 -38.31 -9.34 -9.35
C ARG A 42 -39.47 -9.24 -8.37
N GLU A 43 -39.19 -9.00 -7.09
CA GLU A 43 -40.20 -8.86 -6.05
C GLU A 43 -41.13 -7.67 -6.32
N ARG A 44 -40.58 -6.53 -6.76
CA ARG A 44 -41.37 -5.38 -7.24
C ARG A 44 -42.27 -5.74 -8.41
N ALA A 45 -41.74 -6.42 -9.42
CA ALA A 45 -42.53 -6.84 -10.59
C ALA A 45 -43.69 -7.78 -10.19
N THR A 46 -43.45 -8.73 -9.30
CA THR A 46 -44.51 -9.62 -8.78
C THR A 46 -45.55 -8.87 -7.96
N ASN A 47 -45.14 -7.93 -7.10
CA ASN A 47 -46.07 -7.12 -6.30
C ASN A 47 -46.94 -6.22 -7.19
N ILE A 48 -46.38 -5.67 -8.28
CA ILE A 48 -47.12 -4.91 -9.30
C ILE A 48 -48.15 -5.83 -10.00
N ALA A 49 -47.76 -7.05 -10.39
CA ALA A 49 -48.67 -7.98 -11.04
C ALA A 49 -49.82 -8.42 -10.12
N VAL A 50 -49.54 -8.75 -8.86
CA VAL A 50 -50.52 -9.18 -7.86
C VAL A 50 -51.48 -8.04 -7.50
N SER A 51 -50.95 -6.83 -7.27
CA SER A 51 -51.78 -5.64 -7.00
C SER A 51 -52.69 -5.33 -8.19
N ARG A 52 -52.17 -5.39 -9.43
CA ARG A 52 -52.96 -5.20 -10.65
C ARG A 52 -54.11 -6.21 -10.73
N GLN A 53 -53.85 -7.50 -10.47
CA GLN A 53 -54.88 -8.53 -10.53
C GLN A 53 -55.96 -8.36 -9.46
N ARG A 54 -55.57 -8.07 -8.21
CA ARG A 54 -56.51 -7.78 -7.11
C ARG A 54 -57.39 -6.56 -7.44
N TRP A 55 -56.83 -5.54 -8.09
CA TRP A 55 -57.56 -4.34 -8.48
C TRP A 55 -58.55 -4.56 -9.63
N LEU A 56 -58.16 -5.28 -10.68
CA LEU A 56 -59.07 -5.62 -11.78
C LEU A 56 -60.31 -6.37 -11.28
N THR A 57 -60.20 -7.14 -10.20
CA THR A 57 -61.31 -7.87 -9.58
C THR A 57 -62.13 -7.05 -8.57
N SER A 58 -61.69 -5.84 -8.19
CA SER A 58 -62.33 -5.03 -7.13
C SER A 58 -63.59 -4.28 -7.54
N GLY A 59 -63.88 -4.19 -8.86
CA GLY A 59 -65.02 -3.41 -9.37
C GLY A 59 -64.88 -1.89 -9.27
N LYS A 60 -63.70 -1.37 -8.91
CA LYS A 60 -63.45 0.08 -8.91
C LYS A 60 -63.62 0.69 -10.31
N ARG A 61 -64.04 1.95 -10.35
CA ARG A 61 -64.27 2.74 -11.56
C ARG A 61 -63.31 3.92 -11.62
N CYS A 62 -63.05 4.40 -12.83
CA CYS A 62 -62.21 5.56 -13.05
C CYS A 62 -62.83 6.81 -12.41
N ASP A 63 -62.03 7.50 -11.60
CA ASP A 63 -62.40 8.69 -10.83
C ASP A 63 -61.93 10.00 -11.47
N ILE A 64 -61.35 9.92 -12.67
CA ILE A 64 -60.92 11.10 -13.44
C ILE A 64 -62.16 11.88 -13.89
N GLU A 65 -62.15 13.17 -13.56
CA GLU A 65 -63.18 14.11 -13.96
C GLU A 65 -63.06 14.43 -15.45
N VAL A 66 -64.14 14.18 -16.20
CA VAL A 66 -64.26 14.55 -17.60
C VAL A 66 -65.20 15.75 -17.73
N ALA A 67 -64.79 16.72 -18.55
CA ALA A 67 -65.62 17.86 -18.89
C ALA A 67 -66.86 17.40 -19.66
N THR A 68 -68.04 17.82 -19.24
CA THR A 68 -69.28 17.60 -19.97
C THR A 68 -69.53 18.74 -20.93
N SER A 69 -70.27 18.48 -22.01
CA SER A 69 -70.71 19.51 -22.97
C SER A 69 -71.58 20.60 -22.34
N SER A 70 -72.08 20.38 -21.12
CA SER A 70 -72.85 21.34 -20.32
C SER A 70 -71.99 22.21 -19.37
N GLY A 71 -70.66 22.12 -19.43
CA GLY A 71 -69.75 22.90 -18.58
C GLY A 71 -69.59 22.37 -17.15
N GLY A 72 -70.11 21.17 -16.87
CA GLY A 72 -69.90 20.46 -15.60
C GLY A 72 -68.73 19.49 -15.67
N HIS A 73 -68.34 18.93 -14.53
CA HIS A 73 -67.38 17.84 -14.42
C HIS A 73 -68.11 16.61 -13.91
N ARG A 74 -67.88 15.45 -14.54
CA ARG A 74 -68.41 14.16 -14.05
C ARG A 74 -67.29 13.12 -14.02
N PRO A 75 -67.29 12.16 -13.08
CA PRO A 75 -66.34 11.06 -13.12
C PRO A 75 -66.58 10.20 -14.36
N CYS A 76 -65.50 9.72 -14.99
CA CYS A 76 -65.54 8.90 -16.19
C CYS A 76 -66.42 7.64 -16.06
N ALA A 77 -66.46 7.02 -14.87
CA ALA A 77 -67.28 5.85 -14.53
C ALA A 77 -67.01 4.56 -15.34
N GLU A 78 -66.03 4.55 -16.25
CA GLU A 78 -65.51 3.35 -16.92
C GLU A 78 -64.82 2.40 -15.92
N PRO A 79 -64.76 1.08 -16.20
CA PRO A 79 -64.02 0.14 -15.39
C PRO A 79 -62.54 0.54 -15.26
N ALA A 80 -62.02 0.43 -14.04
CA ALA A 80 -60.61 0.70 -13.77
C ALA A 80 -59.71 -0.28 -14.55
N ALA A 81 -58.66 0.24 -15.17
CA ALA A 81 -57.59 -0.51 -15.82
C ALA A 81 -56.28 -0.46 -15.00
N GLY A 82 -56.13 0.52 -14.10
CA GLY A 82 -54.98 0.68 -13.22
C GLY A 82 -55.20 1.73 -12.13
N HIS A 83 -54.17 1.96 -11.32
CA HIS A 83 -54.18 2.95 -10.23
C HIS A 83 -52.79 3.55 -10.03
N CYS A 84 -52.72 4.74 -9.42
CA CYS A 84 -51.49 5.37 -9.02
C CYS A 84 -50.93 4.66 -7.78
N SER A 85 -49.69 4.16 -7.83
CA SER A 85 -49.02 3.53 -6.69
C SER A 85 -48.69 4.50 -5.54
N SER A 86 -48.69 5.81 -5.82
CA SER A 86 -48.38 6.85 -4.84
C SER A 86 -49.62 7.45 -4.15
N CYS A 87 -50.71 7.70 -4.89
CA CYS A 87 -51.92 8.35 -4.36
C CYS A 87 -53.21 7.55 -4.53
N GLU A 88 -53.13 6.32 -5.04
CA GLU A 88 -54.23 5.38 -5.22
C GLU A 88 -55.36 5.80 -6.19
N HIS A 89 -55.24 6.96 -6.87
CA HIS A 89 -56.17 7.41 -7.92
C HIS A 89 -56.31 6.39 -9.05
N VAL A 90 -57.50 6.27 -9.63
CA VAL A 90 -57.90 5.13 -10.46
C VAL A 90 -58.19 5.54 -11.91
N PHE A 91 -57.52 4.90 -12.86
CA PHE A 91 -57.63 5.22 -14.28
C PHE A 91 -58.22 4.08 -15.11
N CYS A 92 -58.94 4.42 -16.17
CA CYS A 92 -59.39 3.48 -17.20
C CYS A 92 -58.41 3.45 -18.40
N VAL A 93 -58.66 2.56 -19.37
CA VAL A 93 -57.83 2.43 -20.58
C VAL A 93 -57.79 3.73 -21.41
N ALA A 94 -58.89 4.49 -21.40
CA ALA A 94 -59.02 5.75 -22.14
C ALA A 94 -58.35 6.94 -21.44
N HIS A 95 -58.30 6.94 -20.10
CA HIS A 95 -57.65 7.97 -19.31
C HIS A 95 -56.37 7.40 -18.71
N GLN A 96 -55.36 7.16 -19.54
CA GLN A 96 -54.07 6.69 -19.05
C GLN A 96 -53.42 7.78 -18.19
N SER A 97 -52.56 7.39 -17.26
CA SER A 97 -51.81 8.30 -16.39
C SER A 97 -50.79 9.20 -17.12
N TYR A 98 -50.77 9.20 -18.46
CA TYR A 98 -49.71 9.71 -19.31
C TYR A 98 -50.19 10.50 -20.52
N ASP A 99 -50.56 11.75 -20.32
CA ASP A 99 -50.50 12.75 -21.39
C ASP A 99 -49.27 13.65 -21.17
N ARG A 100 -48.07 13.09 -21.38
CA ARG A 100 -46.81 13.85 -21.46
C ARG A 100 -46.10 13.59 -22.80
N PRO A 101 -45.40 14.60 -23.36
CA PRO A 101 -44.68 14.45 -24.63
C PRO A 101 -43.57 13.38 -24.54
N PRO A 102 -43.20 12.74 -25.67
CA PRO A 102 -42.19 11.68 -25.71
C PRO A 102 -40.82 12.19 -25.26
N GLY A 103 -40.19 11.51 -24.29
CA GLY A 103 -38.83 11.83 -23.82
C GLY A 103 -38.58 11.62 -22.33
N PHE A 104 -39.62 11.49 -21.51
CA PHE A 104 -39.52 11.18 -20.08
C PHE A 104 -39.75 9.69 -19.82
N ARG A 105 -38.99 9.08 -18.91
CA ARG A 105 -39.25 7.71 -18.44
C ARG A 105 -40.56 7.69 -17.64
N VAL A 106 -41.61 7.23 -18.30
CA VAL A 106 -42.96 6.99 -17.81
C VAL A 106 -42.95 5.82 -16.83
N MET A 107 -43.22 6.07 -15.54
CA MET A 107 -43.28 5.06 -14.47
C MET A 107 -44.67 4.44 -14.41
N ILE A 108 -45.01 3.51 -15.32
CA ILE A 108 -46.36 3.03 -15.72
C ILE A 108 -47.46 3.01 -14.61
N ASP A 109 -47.09 2.90 -13.34
CA ASP A 109 -47.93 2.89 -12.15
C ASP A 109 -48.14 4.23 -11.40
N GLU A 110 -47.55 5.38 -11.76
CA GLU A 110 -47.78 6.67 -11.07
C GLU A 110 -48.66 7.64 -11.90
N CYS A 111 -49.45 8.52 -11.27
CA CYS A 111 -50.17 9.60 -11.95
C CYS A 111 -49.26 10.81 -12.23
N ILE A 112 -49.63 11.65 -13.20
CA ILE A 112 -48.83 12.81 -13.62
C ILE A 112 -48.50 13.76 -12.46
N GLN A 113 -49.45 14.01 -11.55
CA GLN A 113 -49.22 14.89 -10.39
C GLN A 113 -48.14 14.32 -9.45
N CYS A 114 -48.20 13.01 -9.15
CA CYS A 114 -47.19 12.36 -8.33
C CYS A 114 -45.83 12.30 -9.01
N GLN A 115 -45.80 12.09 -10.34
CA GLN A 115 -44.56 12.13 -11.10
C GLN A 115 -43.91 13.51 -11.08
N ASP A 116 -44.72 14.57 -11.18
CA ASP A 116 -44.23 15.94 -11.21
C ASP A 116 -43.64 16.33 -9.86
N GLN A 117 -44.35 16.01 -8.78
CA GLN A 117 -43.86 16.18 -7.43
C GLN A 117 -42.57 15.39 -7.17
N ARG A 118 -42.44 14.18 -7.75
CA ARG A 118 -41.23 13.37 -7.64
C ARG A 118 -40.06 13.96 -8.43
N VAL A 119 -40.29 14.47 -9.64
CA VAL A 119 -39.25 15.14 -10.43
C VAL A 119 -38.75 16.38 -9.71
N GLU A 120 -39.65 17.18 -9.14
CA GLU A 120 -39.30 18.37 -8.36
C GLU A 120 -38.49 18.03 -7.10
N THR A 121 -38.90 17.02 -6.35
CA THR A 121 -38.17 16.58 -5.14
C THR A 121 -36.79 16.00 -5.46
N VAL A 122 -36.67 15.22 -6.54
CA VAL A 122 -35.36 14.70 -7.02
C VAL A 122 -34.47 15.84 -7.50
N ALA A 123 -35.00 16.81 -8.25
CA ALA A 123 -34.24 17.98 -8.69
C ALA A 123 -33.78 18.84 -7.50
N ALA A 124 -34.62 19.03 -6.48
CA ALA A 124 -34.26 19.73 -5.25
C ALA A 124 -33.16 19.00 -4.47
N ALA A 125 -33.29 17.68 -4.31
CA ALA A 125 -32.29 16.85 -3.64
C ALA A 125 -30.94 16.86 -4.39
N ALA A 126 -30.95 16.84 -5.72
CA ALA A 126 -29.75 16.94 -6.54
C ALA A 126 -29.02 18.29 -6.35
N ARG A 127 -29.76 19.40 -6.31
CA ARG A 127 -29.20 20.74 -6.04
C ARG A 127 -28.59 20.83 -4.64
N GLU A 128 -29.23 20.26 -3.64
CA GLU A 128 -28.70 20.24 -2.27
C GLU A 128 -27.44 19.35 -2.16
N ALA A 129 -27.44 18.20 -2.82
CA ALA A 129 -26.28 17.31 -2.90
C ALA A 129 -25.08 17.99 -3.59
N GLU A 130 -25.31 18.71 -4.70
CA GLU A 130 -24.26 19.46 -5.39
C GLU A 130 -23.68 20.56 -4.49
N LYS A 131 -24.52 21.31 -3.76
CA LYS A 131 -24.07 22.34 -2.82
C LYS A 131 -23.20 21.74 -1.70
N LYS A 132 -23.62 20.61 -1.12
CA LYS A 132 -22.83 19.89 -0.10
C LYS A 132 -21.51 19.36 -0.66
N ALA A 133 -21.51 18.84 -1.89
CA ALA A 133 -20.30 18.36 -2.55
C ALA A 133 -19.29 19.50 -2.80
N ARG A 134 -19.76 20.67 -3.27
CA ARG A 134 -18.91 21.86 -3.46
C ARG A 134 -18.31 22.33 -2.13
N GLN A 135 -19.10 22.42 -1.07
CA GLN A 135 -18.62 22.80 0.27
C GLN A 135 -17.59 21.81 0.82
N ALA A 136 -17.81 20.51 0.62
CA ALA A 136 -16.86 19.49 1.04
C ALA A 136 -15.53 19.57 0.26
N ALA A 137 -15.58 19.86 -1.05
CA ALA A 137 -14.40 20.05 -1.87
C ALA A 137 -13.59 21.29 -1.42
N GLU A 138 -14.25 22.43 -1.21
CA GLU A 138 -13.61 23.65 -0.70
C GLU A 138 -12.98 23.44 0.68
N GLN A 139 -13.63 22.67 1.57
CA GLN A 139 -13.08 22.38 2.89
C GLN A 139 -11.85 21.46 2.81
N ARG A 140 -11.84 20.47 1.91
CA ARG A 140 -10.67 19.62 1.65
C ARG A 140 -9.51 20.45 1.12
N GLU A 141 -9.77 21.33 0.16
CA GLU A 141 -8.75 22.21 -0.41
C GLU A 141 -8.15 23.15 0.65
N ARG A 142 -8.98 23.76 1.50
CA ARG A 142 -8.48 24.59 2.63
C ARG A 142 -7.60 23.80 3.59
N ARG A 143 -8.00 22.56 3.93
CA ARG A 143 -7.19 21.67 4.78
C ARG A 143 -5.87 21.30 4.11
N HIS A 144 -5.89 21.02 2.80
CA HIS A 144 -4.70 20.73 2.02
C HIS A 144 -3.72 21.91 2.03
N ARG A 145 -4.18 23.12 1.68
CA ARG A 145 -3.35 24.32 1.69
C ARG A 145 -2.80 24.64 3.08
N ALA A 146 -3.60 24.46 4.14
CA ALA A 146 -3.15 24.65 5.52
C ALA A 146 -2.09 23.61 5.93
N HIS A 147 -2.22 22.38 5.44
CA HIS A 147 -1.22 21.33 5.67
C HIS A 147 0.07 21.62 4.92
N GLU A 148 0.01 21.95 3.62
CA GLU A 148 1.18 22.35 2.83
C GLU A 148 1.93 23.54 3.43
N ALA A 149 1.21 24.52 3.96
CA ALA A 149 1.83 25.68 4.62
C ALA A 149 2.60 25.27 5.88
N LYS A 150 2.07 24.32 6.67
CA LYS A 150 2.75 23.76 7.84
C LYS A 150 3.97 22.94 7.44
N VAL A 151 3.86 22.13 6.38
CA VAL A 151 5.00 21.36 5.85
C VAL A 151 6.10 22.32 5.39
N ARG A 152 5.78 23.33 4.56
CA ARG A 152 6.76 24.32 4.11
C ARG A 152 7.39 25.14 5.25
N ALA A 153 6.65 25.46 6.30
CA ALA A 153 7.21 26.13 7.48
C ALA A 153 8.17 25.20 8.24
N HIS A 154 7.78 23.94 8.44
CA HIS A 154 8.60 22.91 9.06
C HIS A 154 9.88 22.62 8.25
N GLU A 155 9.79 22.69 6.92
CA GLU A 155 10.93 22.55 6.00
C GLU A 155 11.90 23.74 6.04
N LYS A 156 11.44 24.93 6.40
CA LYS A 156 12.30 26.11 6.56
C LYS A 156 12.98 26.15 7.92
N GLU A 157 12.29 25.71 8.97
CA GLU A 157 12.83 25.67 10.34
C GLU A 157 13.91 24.59 10.50
N ASN A 158 13.75 23.46 9.84
CA ASN A 158 14.77 22.42 9.76
C ASN A 158 15.52 22.63 8.46
N ASP A 159 16.80 22.97 8.45
CA ASP A 159 17.61 23.17 7.24
C ASP A 159 17.72 21.88 6.40
N TRP A 160 16.63 21.54 5.71
CA TRP A 160 16.45 20.34 4.90
C TRP A 160 17.38 20.28 3.71
N PRO A 161 17.63 21.38 2.97
CA PRO A 161 18.63 21.39 1.93
C PRO A 161 20.02 21.02 2.48
N GLY A 162 20.42 21.58 3.64
CA GLY A 162 21.66 21.23 4.32
C GLY A 162 21.71 19.81 4.89
N ALA A 163 20.56 19.24 5.29
CA ALA A 163 20.46 17.85 5.74
C ALA A 163 20.51 16.84 4.57
N ARG A 164 19.85 17.17 3.46
CA ARG A 164 19.84 16.34 2.24
C ARG A 164 21.23 16.21 1.64
N THR A 165 21.98 17.31 1.52
CA THR A 165 23.35 17.27 1.00
C THR A 165 24.26 16.37 1.83
N LEU A 166 24.15 16.39 3.16
CA LEU A 166 24.92 15.48 4.01
C LEU A 166 24.48 14.02 3.89
N LEU A 167 23.18 13.76 3.79
CA LEU A 167 22.66 12.39 3.59
C LEU A 167 23.08 11.84 2.22
N ASP A 168 23.03 12.66 1.17
CA ASP A 168 23.48 12.31 -0.17
C ASP A 168 24.99 12.04 -0.19
N GLU A 169 25.78 12.82 0.56
CA GLU A 169 27.21 12.61 0.71
C GLU A 169 27.55 11.30 1.46
N VAL A 170 26.80 10.97 2.53
CA VAL A 170 26.94 9.68 3.23
C VAL A 170 26.56 8.52 2.30
N GLU A 171 25.46 8.65 1.54
CA GLU A 171 25.03 7.61 0.61
C GLU A 171 26.00 7.46 -0.57
N ARG A 172 26.60 8.55 -1.05
CA ARG A 172 27.68 8.52 -2.05
C ARG A 172 28.89 7.74 -1.52
N ARG A 173 29.38 8.09 -0.32
CA ARG A 173 30.48 7.34 0.35
C ARG A 173 30.14 5.87 0.53
N ARG A 174 28.88 5.54 0.82
CA ARG A 174 28.40 4.15 0.94
C ARG A 174 28.43 3.40 -0.40
N ARG A 175 28.00 4.03 -1.50
CA ARG A 175 28.01 3.42 -2.85
C ARG A 175 29.42 3.21 -3.41
N GLU A 176 30.38 4.03 -2.98
CA GLU A 176 31.80 3.89 -3.34
C GLU A 176 32.45 2.67 -2.65
N LEU A 177 31.82 2.10 -1.62
CA LEU A 177 32.23 0.81 -1.06
C LEU A 177 31.77 -0.32 -1.99
N PRO A 178 32.64 -1.31 -2.31
CA PRO A 178 32.31 -2.37 -3.25
C PRO A 178 31.07 -3.18 -2.80
N ASN A 179 30.03 -3.17 -3.66
CA ASN A 179 28.66 -3.69 -3.46
C ASN A 179 28.51 -5.23 -3.37
N GLY A 180 29.36 -5.92 -2.60
CA GLY A 180 29.08 -7.30 -2.22
C GLY A 180 28.12 -7.34 -1.03
N SER A 181 27.18 -8.29 -0.98
CA SER A 181 26.43 -8.62 0.23
C SER A 181 27.42 -8.84 1.39
N TYR A 182 27.59 -7.82 2.22
CA TYR A 182 28.72 -7.75 3.14
C TYR A 182 28.38 -8.49 4.43
N GLU A 183 28.41 -9.82 4.37
CA GLU A 183 28.57 -10.61 5.58
C GLU A 183 29.99 -10.35 6.09
N GLY A 184 30.09 -9.51 7.12
CA GLY A 184 31.37 -9.25 7.77
C GLY A 184 31.96 -10.55 8.34
N PRO A 185 33.30 -10.66 8.43
CA PRO A 185 33.91 -11.82 9.06
C PRO A 185 33.42 -11.95 10.51
N THR A 186 33.20 -13.18 10.94
CA THR A 186 32.77 -13.47 12.31
C THR A 186 33.85 -13.08 13.32
N GLY A 187 33.45 -12.83 14.58
CA GLY A 187 34.40 -12.50 15.66
C GLY A 187 35.51 -13.55 15.83
N SER A 188 35.20 -14.83 15.61
CA SER A 188 36.15 -15.93 15.68
C SER A 188 37.15 -15.94 14.51
N GLU A 189 36.73 -15.57 13.30
CA GLU A 189 37.62 -15.42 12.14
C GLU A 189 38.60 -14.26 12.32
N ILE A 190 38.13 -13.15 12.87
CA ILE A 190 38.99 -11.99 13.18
C ILE A 190 40.04 -12.37 14.22
N ALA A 191 39.65 -13.07 15.29
CA ALA A 191 40.57 -13.54 16.32
C ALA A 191 41.63 -14.50 15.75
N ARG A 192 41.22 -15.43 14.88
CA ARG A 192 42.14 -16.35 14.18
C ARG A 192 43.10 -15.62 13.25
N ALA A 193 42.61 -14.65 12.46
CA ALA A 193 43.43 -13.83 11.60
C ALA A 193 44.47 -13.02 12.39
N ASN A 194 44.09 -12.44 13.53
CA ASN A 194 45.02 -11.73 14.40
C ASN A 194 46.08 -12.66 14.99
N ALA A 195 45.69 -13.87 15.43
CA ALA A 195 46.64 -14.86 15.94
C ALA A 195 47.68 -15.26 14.87
N VAL A 196 47.24 -15.52 13.64
CA VAL A 196 48.14 -15.82 12.50
C VAL A 196 49.13 -14.67 12.27
N LEU A 197 48.66 -13.42 12.21
CA LEU A 197 49.53 -12.26 12.00
C LEU A 197 50.53 -12.06 13.16
N ILE A 198 50.13 -12.30 14.41
CA ILE A 198 51.03 -12.22 15.57
C ILE A 198 52.10 -13.31 15.49
N VAL A 199 51.71 -14.54 15.18
CA VAL A 199 52.64 -15.67 15.01
C VAL A 199 53.61 -15.39 13.87
N ASP A 200 53.15 -14.85 12.74
CA ASP A 200 54.02 -14.48 11.61
C ASP A 200 55.07 -13.44 12.03
N VAL A 201 54.66 -12.37 12.71
CA VAL A 201 55.58 -11.31 13.18
C VAL A 201 56.60 -11.87 14.16
N VAL A 202 56.17 -12.71 15.12
CA VAL A 202 57.07 -13.33 16.10
C VAL A 202 58.03 -14.30 15.41
N ALA A 203 57.54 -15.15 14.52
CA ALA A 203 58.36 -16.13 13.79
C ALA A 203 59.42 -15.43 12.92
N ILE A 204 59.04 -14.38 12.17
CA ILE A 204 59.96 -13.58 11.37
C ILE A 204 61.00 -12.89 12.25
N SER A 205 60.59 -12.34 13.39
CA SER A 205 61.49 -11.64 14.32
C SER A 205 62.49 -12.60 14.97
N VAL A 206 62.05 -13.77 15.44
CA VAL A 206 62.91 -14.79 16.03
C VAL A 206 63.89 -15.35 15.00
N LEU A 207 63.41 -15.67 13.80
CA LEU A 207 64.26 -16.17 12.72
C LEU A 207 65.25 -15.10 12.23
N GLY A 208 64.81 -13.84 12.11
CA GLY A 208 65.67 -12.71 11.73
C GLY A 208 66.76 -12.42 12.76
N CYS A 209 66.44 -12.39 14.05
CA CYS A 209 67.43 -12.20 15.11
C CYS A 209 68.43 -13.35 15.20
N GLY A 210 67.97 -14.60 15.02
CA GLY A 210 68.84 -15.78 15.00
C GLY A 210 69.85 -15.77 13.86
N PHE A 211 69.53 -15.13 12.73
CA PHE A 211 70.43 -14.99 11.58
C PHE A 211 71.51 -13.90 11.76
N VAL A 212 71.24 -12.86 12.56
CA VAL A 212 72.14 -11.71 12.74
C VAL A 212 73.07 -11.88 13.95
N ALA A 213 72.70 -12.72 14.92
CA ALA A 213 73.37 -12.77 16.22
C ALA A 213 74.68 -13.57 16.29
N ASP A 214 75.03 -14.41 15.30
CA ASP A 214 76.22 -15.27 15.42
C ASP A 214 77.04 -15.41 14.12
N PRO A 215 78.17 -14.69 14.00
CA PRO A 215 79.09 -14.83 12.86
C PRO A 215 79.88 -16.15 12.87
N ALA A 216 79.78 -16.97 13.93
CA ALA A 216 80.45 -18.27 14.03
C ALA A 216 79.62 -19.45 13.47
N LEU A 217 78.42 -19.19 12.95
CA LEU A 217 77.58 -20.22 12.32
C LEU A 217 78.28 -20.81 11.09
N SER A 218 78.45 -22.13 11.08
CA SER A 218 79.01 -22.84 9.93
C SER A 218 78.07 -22.74 8.71
N ALA A 219 78.65 -22.64 7.51
CA ALA A 219 77.90 -22.60 6.24
C ALA A 219 76.73 -23.61 6.13
N PRO A 220 76.84 -24.88 6.58
CA PRO A 220 75.72 -25.81 6.53
C PRO A 220 74.56 -25.45 7.48
N LEU A 221 74.83 -24.84 8.64
CA LEU A 221 73.77 -24.38 9.55
C LEU A 221 73.04 -23.16 8.98
N VAL A 222 73.75 -22.26 8.32
CA VAL A 222 73.14 -21.12 7.62
C VAL A 222 72.23 -21.59 6.48
N PHE A 223 72.66 -22.60 5.72
CA PHE A 223 71.87 -23.17 4.63
C PHE A 223 70.61 -23.89 5.12
N THR A 224 70.70 -24.66 6.20
CA THR A 224 69.52 -25.35 6.78
C THR A 224 68.53 -24.36 7.39
N LEU A 225 69.01 -23.35 8.13
CA LEU A 225 68.15 -22.28 8.65
C LEU A 225 67.48 -21.49 7.52
N GLY A 226 68.19 -21.24 6.41
CA GLY A 226 67.66 -20.57 5.23
C GLY A 226 66.58 -21.41 4.53
N ALA A 227 66.79 -22.71 4.40
CA ALA A 227 65.79 -23.64 3.85
C ALA A 227 64.55 -23.75 4.74
N ILE A 228 64.72 -23.82 6.07
CA ILE A 228 63.60 -23.83 7.04
C ILE A 228 62.80 -22.53 6.93
N LEU A 229 63.46 -21.38 6.84
CA LEU A 229 62.81 -20.09 6.65
C LEU A 229 62.04 -20.03 5.32
N ALA A 230 62.62 -20.53 4.23
CA ALA A 230 61.95 -20.55 2.92
C ALA A 230 60.70 -21.46 2.92
N ILE A 231 60.79 -22.64 3.53
CA ILE A 231 59.65 -23.56 3.70
C ILE A 231 58.58 -22.93 4.60
N ALA A 232 58.98 -22.30 5.70
CA ALA A 232 58.07 -21.59 6.60
C ALA A 232 57.34 -20.45 5.86
N MET A 233 58.04 -19.66 5.04
CA MET A 233 57.43 -18.60 4.23
C MET A 233 56.44 -19.14 3.19
N LEU A 234 56.73 -20.29 2.57
CA LEU A 234 55.82 -20.94 1.62
C LEU A 234 54.58 -21.52 2.31
N ALA A 235 54.74 -22.07 3.51
CA ALA A 235 53.64 -22.64 4.30
C ALA A 235 52.76 -21.55 4.95
N LEU A 236 53.36 -20.47 5.45
CA LEU A 236 52.66 -19.37 6.12
C LEU A 236 52.05 -18.38 5.12
N GLY A 237 52.66 -18.16 3.97
CA GLY A 237 52.22 -17.17 2.98
C GLY A 237 50.72 -17.21 2.62
N PRO A 238 50.11 -18.39 2.36
CA PRO A 238 48.67 -18.50 2.13
C PRO A 238 47.84 -18.07 3.35
N MET A 239 48.27 -18.42 4.56
CA MET A 239 47.60 -18.08 5.81
C MET A 239 47.72 -16.59 6.13
N SER A 240 48.89 -15.98 5.91
CA SER A 240 49.09 -14.53 6.06
C SER A 240 48.24 -13.74 5.07
N ARG A 241 48.14 -14.19 3.81
CA ARG A 241 47.27 -13.56 2.79
C ARG A 241 45.79 -13.68 3.16
N TRP A 242 45.38 -14.84 3.68
CA TRP A 242 44.02 -15.02 4.20
C TRP A 242 43.74 -14.08 5.37
N ALA A 243 44.63 -14.04 6.37
CA ALA A 243 44.49 -13.19 7.55
C ALA A 243 44.43 -11.70 7.18
N LEU A 244 45.27 -11.26 6.23
CA LEU A 244 45.25 -9.89 5.70
C LEU A 244 43.93 -9.59 4.98
N ARG A 245 43.40 -10.54 4.19
CA ARG A 245 42.09 -10.39 3.54
C ARG A 245 40.97 -10.23 4.57
N ILE A 246 40.94 -11.06 5.62
CA ILE A 246 39.95 -10.97 6.71
C ILE A 246 40.07 -9.61 7.42
N ARG A 247 41.27 -9.11 7.69
CA ARG A 247 41.48 -7.81 8.33
C ARG A 247 41.03 -6.64 7.45
N ILE A 248 41.34 -6.67 6.15
CA ILE A 248 40.85 -5.70 5.17
C ILE A 248 39.31 -5.76 5.11
N GLN A 249 38.75 -6.97 5.15
CA GLN A 249 37.30 -7.12 5.14
C GLN A 249 36.64 -6.56 6.41
N HIS A 250 37.20 -6.87 7.58
CA HIS A 250 36.73 -6.33 8.85
C HIS A 250 36.80 -4.80 8.88
N SER A 251 37.90 -4.20 8.41
CA SER A 251 38.03 -2.74 8.33
C SER A 251 36.98 -2.10 7.40
N ARG A 252 36.69 -2.74 6.26
CA ARG A 252 35.62 -2.29 5.36
C ARG A 252 34.24 -2.44 5.99
N HIS A 253 33.99 -3.53 6.70
CA HIS A 253 32.74 -3.74 7.44
C HIS A 253 32.52 -2.63 8.48
N LEU A 254 33.52 -2.33 9.30
CA LEU A 254 33.45 -1.27 10.31
C LEU A 254 33.19 0.11 9.69
N ARG A 255 33.81 0.42 8.56
CA ARG A 255 33.51 1.66 7.82
C ARG A 255 32.09 1.69 7.30
N TYR A 256 31.59 0.57 6.80
CA TYR A 256 30.23 0.46 6.31
C TYR A 256 29.20 0.61 7.45
N THR A 257 29.42 -0.03 8.60
CA THR A 257 28.54 0.12 9.78
C THR A 257 28.57 1.54 10.33
N ALA A 258 29.76 2.16 10.40
CA ALA A 258 29.89 3.56 10.83
C ALA A 258 29.16 4.53 9.90
N LEU A 259 29.14 4.30 8.59
CA LEU A 259 28.36 5.12 7.65
C LEU A 259 26.84 4.92 7.82
N ILE A 260 26.40 3.71 8.19
CA ILE A 260 24.99 3.46 8.53
C ILE A 260 24.61 4.22 9.80
N GLU A 261 25.44 4.14 10.83
CA GLU A 261 25.25 4.87 12.08
C GLU A 261 25.25 6.39 11.84
N GLU A 262 26.23 6.93 11.09
CA GLU A 262 26.31 8.35 10.72
C GLU A 262 25.04 8.80 9.98
N ARG A 263 24.53 7.98 9.05
CA ARG A 263 23.26 8.24 8.35
C ARG A 263 22.08 8.27 9.30
N ASP A 264 21.99 7.30 10.20
CA ASP A 264 20.87 7.15 11.12
C ASP A 264 20.90 8.25 12.21
N GLU A 265 22.09 8.65 12.66
CA GLU A 265 22.31 9.82 13.52
C GLU A 265 21.88 11.12 12.83
N LEU A 266 22.33 11.37 11.59
CA LEU A 266 21.92 12.55 10.82
C LEU A 266 20.40 12.59 10.61
N ARG A 267 19.77 11.44 10.32
CA ARG A 267 18.31 11.32 10.24
C ARG A 267 17.61 11.63 11.56
N SER A 268 18.22 11.24 12.69
CA SER A 268 17.68 11.44 14.02
C SER A 268 17.84 12.88 14.53
N ALA A 269 18.98 13.51 14.25
CA ALA A 269 19.35 14.84 14.73
C ALA A 269 18.68 15.96 13.92
N ARG A 270 18.40 15.74 12.64
CA ARG A 270 17.83 16.77 11.73
C ARG A 270 16.34 16.57 11.40
N GLY A 271 15.68 15.64 12.11
CA GLY A 271 14.24 15.69 12.35
C GLY A 271 13.31 15.84 11.13
N CYS A 272 13.26 14.84 10.25
CA CYS A 272 11.98 14.24 9.78
C CYS A 272 12.15 12.93 9.00
N GLY A 273 13.35 12.33 8.99
CA GLY A 273 13.56 11.00 8.42
C GLY A 273 13.15 9.82 9.32
N LYS A 274 12.62 10.07 10.51
CA LYS A 274 12.08 9.00 11.36
C LYS A 274 10.76 8.51 10.75
N PRO A 275 10.54 7.18 10.63
CA PRO A 275 9.27 6.63 10.18
C PRO A 275 8.08 7.05 11.06
N ASP A 276 8.32 7.67 12.22
CA ASP A 276 7.32 8.15 13.18
C ASP A 276 7.15 9.68 13.20
N CYS A 277 7.78 10.44 12.30
CA CYS A 277 7.45 11.86 12.18
C CYS A 277 6.01 12.00 11.68
N LYS A 278 5.09 12.39 12.56
CA LYS A 278 3.65 12.50 12.26
C LYS A 278 3.35 13.47 11.10
N LEU A 279 4.23 14.43 10.83
CA LEU A 279 4.10 15.38 9.72
C LEU A 279 4.59 14.78 8.39
N CYS A 280 5.71 14.05 8.37
CA CYS A 280 6.27 13.45 7.15
C CYS A 280 5.66 12.07 6.79
N ARG A 281 5.18 11.28 7.77
CA ARG A 281 4.43 10.03 7.53
C ARG A 281 3.11 10.28 6.78
N ALA A 282 2.54 11.47 6.93
CA ALA A 282 1.28 11.84 6.31
C ALA A 282 1.37 12.04 4.78
N GLU A 283 2.55 12.15 4.18
CA GLU A 283 2.69 12.16 2.70
C GLU A 283 2.71 10.74 2.12
N TRP A 284 3.20 9.76 2.87
CA TRP A 284 3.44 8.40 2.36
C TRP A 284 2.17 7.51 2.35
N SER A 285 1.10 7.93 3.03
CA SER A 285 -0.15 7.16 3.10
C SER A 285 -1.22 7.60 2.10
N TRP A 286 -0.91 8.55 1.21
CA TRP A 286 -1.87 9.13 0.24
C TRP A 286 -1.43 9.02 -1.22
N SER A 287 -0.27 8.42 -1.47
CA SER A 287 0.28 8.07 -2.79
C SER A 287 0.18 6.57 -3.01
#